data_AF-A0A7X9B4W0-F1
#
_entry.id   AF-A0A7X9B4W0-F1
#
_cell.length_a   1.000
_cell.length_b   1.000
_cell.length_c   1.000
_cell.angle_alpha   90.00
_cell.angle_beta   90.00
_cell.angle_gamma   90.00
#
_symmetry.space_group_name_H-M   'P 1'
#
loop_
_entity.id
_entity.type
_entity.pdbx_description
1 polymer ?
#
loop_
_entity_poly.entity_id
_entity_poly.type
_entity_poly.pdbx_seq_one_letter_code
_entity_poly.pdbx_strand_id
1 'polypeptide(L)' 'MARRNHDFQSIRSEGGLLPPDLLRRILDPREQLAGTEPEDYGLPQGERLNEVITQCWNRLRRHWSEFRSAAETLPEGE' A
#
# COMPACT_ATOMS: atom_id res chain seq x y z
N MET A 1 3.61 -4.64 29.52
CA MET A 1 4.06 -5.37 28.31
C MET A 1 2.90 -5.35 27.31
N ALA A 2 3.06 -4.69 26.17
CA ALA A 2 1.98 -4.55 25.19
C ALA A 2 1.78 -5.89 24.47
N ARG A 3 0.56 -6.46 24.58
CA ARG A 3 0.16 -7.68 23.89
C ARG A 3 0.20 -7.42 22.38
N ARG A 4 1.14 -8.03 21.66
CA ARG A 4 1.14 -8.04 20.19
C ARG A 4 -0.13 -8.73 19.73
N ASN A 5 -1.10 -7.97 19.26
CA ASN A 5 -2.33 -8.51 18.71
C ASN A 5 -2.08 -8.89 17.25
N HIS A 6 -2.24 -10.16 16.91
CA HIS A 6 -1.87 -10.77 15.62
C HIS A 6 -3.05 -10.75 14.64
N ASP A 7 -3.63 -9.58 14.41
CA ASP A 7 -4.86 -9.46 13.60
C ASP A 7 -4.58 -9.56 12.09
N PHE A 8 -3.33 -9.38 11.70
CA PHE A 8 -2.87 -9.47 10.33
C PHE A 8 -1.85 -10.60 10.20
N GLN A 9 -2.20 -11.64 9.44
CA GLN A 9 -1.30 -12.79 9.21
C GLN A 9 -0.16 -12.46 8.25
N SER A 10 -0.37 -11.51 7.34
CA SER A 10 0.57 -11.12 6.29
C SER A 10 1.25 -9.77 6.51
N ILE A 11 0.94 -9.06 7.61
CA ILE A 11 1.48 -7.72 7.90
C ILE A 11 2.30 -7.76 9.18
N ARG A 12 3.56 -7.34 9.09
CA ARG A 12 4.46 -7.20 10.23
C ARG A 12 4.89 -5.73 10.36
N SER A 13 4.54 -5.11 11.49
CA SER A 13 4.94 -3.74 11.80
C SER A 13 6.38 -3.68 12.32
N GLU A 14 7.28 -3.10 11.53
CA GLU A 14 8.67 -2.83 11.93
C GLU A 14 8.84 -1.37 12.37
N GLY A 15 9.71 -1.12 13.35
CA GLY A 15 10.10 0.25 13.75
C GLY A 15 9.03 1.08 14.49
N GLY A 16 7.88 0.51 14.83
CA GLY A 16 6.87 1.13 15.70
C GLY A 16 6.05 2.28 15.10
N LEU A 17 6.37 2.71 13.87
CA LEU A 17 5.67 3.81 13.17
C LEU A 17 4.22 3.47 12.79
N LEU A 18 3.95 2.19 12.52
CA LEU A 18 2.62 1.72 12.09
C LEU A 18 2.12 0.64 13.05
N PRO A 19 1.57 1.01 14.23
CA PRO A 19 1.07 0.03 15.17
C PRO A 19 -0.14 -0.73 14.58
N PRO A 20 -0.34 -2.02 14.93
CA PRO A 20 -1.47 -2.81 14.42
C PRO A 20 -2.85 -2.19 14.69
N ASP A 21 -2.97 -1.41 15.76
CA ASP A 21 -4.22 -0.71 16.09
C ASP A 21 -4.57 0.40 15.10
N LEU A 22 -3.55 1.14 14.62
CA LEU A 22 -3.74 2.13 13.55
C LEU A 22 -4.20 1.46 12.25
N LEU A 23 -3.62 0.30 11.93
CA LEU A 23 -4.04 -0.47 10.75
C LEU A 23 -5.52 -0.90 10.84
N ARG A 24 -6.02 -1.26 12.04
CA ARG A 24 -7.46 -1.53 12.22
C ARG A 24 -8.30 -0.30 11.96
N ARG A 25 -7.89 0.85 12.48
CA ARG A 25 -8.63 2.10 12.32
C ARG A 25 -8.70 2.55 10.86
N ILE A 26 -7.65 2.25 10.07
CA ILE A 26 -7.66 2.48 8.62
C ILE A 26 -8.68 1.58 7.91
N LEU A 27 -8.94 0.37 8.42
CA LEU A 27 -9.90 -0.56 7.84
C LEU A 27 -11.35 -0.27 8.22
N ASP A 28 -11.60 0.44 9.32
CA ASP A 28 -12.95 0.80 9.74
C ASP A 28 -13.37 2.15 9.11
N PRO A 29 -14.31 2.17 8.16
CA PRO A 29 -14.78 3.41 7.54
C PRO A 29 -15.41 4.39 8.53
N ARG A 30 -15.82 3.93 9.73
CA ARG A 30 -16.46 4.76 10.76
C ARG A 30 -15.46 5.56 11.58
N GLU A 31 -14.20 5.11 11.65
CA GLU A 31 -13.14 5.75 12.42
C GLU A 31 -12.71 7.10 11.82
N GLN A 32 -13.10 7.40 10.56
CA GLN A 32 -12.90 8.68 9.88
C GLN A 32 -11.51 9.28 10.16
N LEU A 33 -10.49 8.52 9.80
CA LEU A 33 -9.11 8.95 9.97
C LEU A 33 -8.81 10.11 9.02
N ALA A 34 -8.33 11.22 9.56
CA ALA A 34 -7.85 12.33 8.75
C ALA A 34 -6.72 11.88 7.81
N GLY A 35 -6.70 12.39 6.57
CA GLY A 35 -5.70 12.02 5.58
C GLY A 35 -6.00 10.71 4.84
N THR A 36 -7.24 10.21 4.90
CA THR A 36 -7.66 8.99 4.19
C THR A 36 -8.76 9.24 3.16
N GLU A 37 -9.21 10.48 3.00
CA GLU A 37 -10.20 10.84 1.99
C GLU A 37 -9.52 10.96 0.62
N PRO A 38 -10.22 10.66 -0.49
CA PRO A 38 -9.65 10.80 -1.84
C PRO A 38 -9.06 12.18 -2.11
N GLU A 39 -9.68 13.22 -1.54
CA GLU A 39 -9.30 14.62 -1.67
C GLU A 39 -7.94 14.91 -1.01
N ASP A 40 -7.62 14.21 0.08
CA ASP A 40 -6.33 14.31 0.78
C ASP A 40 -5.16 13.84 -0.11
N TYR A 41 -5.45 12.97 -1.09
CA TYR A 41 -4.48 12.47 -2.07
C TYR A 41 -4.45 13.30 -3.38
N GLY A 42 -5.22 14.39 -3.45
CA GLY A 42 -5.34 15.23 -4.65
C GLY A 42 -6.10 14.55 -5.80
N LEU A 43 -6.96 13.56 -5.49
CA LEU A 43 -7.74 12.87 -6.52
C LEU A 43 -8.91 13.74 -6.99
N PRO A 44 -9.28 13.67 -8.30
CA PRO A 44 -10.46 14.33 -8.80
C PRO A 44 -11.73 13.90 -8.07
N GLN A 45 -12.68 14.82 -7.94
CA GLN A 45 -13.97 14.54 -7.32
C GLN A 45 -14.68 13.38 -8.03
N GLY A 46 -15.10 12.38 -7.26
CA GLY A 46 -15.82 11.20 -7.76
C GLY A 46 -14.93 9.99 -8.06
N GLU A 47 -13.61 10.12 -8.02
CA GLU A 47 -12.73 8.95 -8.10
C GLU A 47 -12.74 8.15 -6.81
N ARG A 48 -12.85 6.82 -6.94
CA ARG A 48 -12.78 5.90 -5.80
C ARG A 48 -11.32 5.58 -5.52
N LEU A 49 -10.86 5.86 -4.31
CA LEU A 49 -9.48 5.59 -3.87
C LEU A 49 -9.04 4.15 -4.18
N ASN A 50 -9.91 3.16 -3.96
CA ASN A 50 -9.61 1.75 -4.28
C ASN A 50 -9.37 1.48 -5.77
N GLU A 51 -10.09 2.17 -6.66
CA GLU A 51 -9.91 2.04 -8.11
C GLU A 51 -8.56 2.64 -8.53
N VAL A 52 -8.23 3.82 -8.01
CA VAL A 52 -6.95 4.48 -8.24
C VAL A 52 -5.79 3.61 -7.74
N ILE A 53 -5.88 3.09 -6.51
CA ILE A 53 -4.88 2.17 -5.95
C ILE A 53 -4.69 0.96 -6.87
N THR A 54 -5.78 0.36 -7.34
CA THR A 54 -5.74 -0.80 -8.23
C THR A 54 -5.08 -0.44 -9.57
N GLN A 55 -5.38 0.72 -10.14
CA GLN A 55 -4.78 1.19 -11.38
C GLN A 55 -3.27 1.45 -11.22
N CYS A 56 -2.87 2.14 -10.16
CA CYS A 56 -1.46 2.38 -9.82
C CYS A 56 -0.70 1.07 -9.64
N TRP A 57 -1.29 0.10 -8.94
CA TRP A 57 -0.69 -1.22 -8.73
C TRP A 57 -0.49 -1.97 -10.05
N ASN A 58 -1.49 -1.99 -10.92
CA ASN A 58 -1.39 -2.62 -12.23
C ASN A 58 -0.33 -1.96 -13.11
N ARG A 59 -0.24 -0.61 -13.08
CA ARG A 59 0.81 0.14 -13.79
C ARG A 59 2.20 -0.23 -13.27
N LEU A 60 2.38 -0.26 -11.94
CA LEU A 60 3.66 -0.63 -11.34
C LEU A 60 4.07 -2.06 -11.71
N ARG A 61 3.13 -3.01 -11.65
CA ARG A 61 3.39 -4.40 -12.04
C ARG A 61 3.83 -4.53 -13.49
N ARG A 62 3.24 -3.76 -14.40
CA ARG A 62 3.65 -3.74 -15.80
C ARG A 62 5.09 -3.27 -15.95
N HIS A 63 5.42 -2.12 -15.37
CA HIS A 63 6.79 -1.58 -15.41
C HIS A 63 7.80 -2.53 -14.76
N TRP A 64 7.41 -3.20 -13.67
CA TRP A 64 8.24 -4.21 -13.03
C TRP A 64 8.50 -5.40 -13.94
N SER A 65 7.48 -5.88 -14.66
CA SER A 65 7.64 -6.96 -15.63
C SER A 65 8.61 -6.56 -16.75
N GLU A 66 8.46 -5.35 -17.30
CA GLU A 66 9.32 -4.81 -18.35
C GLU A 66 10.78 -4.68 -17.85
N PHE A 67 10.96 -4.15 -16.63
CA PHE A 67 12.27 -4.04 -15.97
C PHE A 67 12.91 -5.42 -15.78
N ARG A 68 12.16 -6.41 -15.30
CA ARG A 68 12.65 -7.77 -15.09
C ARG A 68 13.09 -8.43 -16.40
N SER A 69 12.30 -8.29 -17.46
CA SER A 69 12.69 -8.80 -18.78
C SER A 69 13.95 -8.13 -19.32
N ALA A 70 14.11 -6.81 -19.14
CA ALA A 70 15.33 -6.12 -19.52
C ALA A 70 16.54 -6.58 -18.68
N ALA A 71 16.35 -6.75 -17.37
CA ALA A 71 17.40 -7.21 -16.45
C ALA A 71 17.90 -8.63 -16.80
N GLU A 72 17.01 -9.50 -17.28
CA GLU A 72 17.38 -10.86 -17.71
C GLU A 72 18.21 -10.89 -19.00
N THR A 73 18.18 -9.82 -19.81
CA THR A 73 19.01 -9.66 -21.01
C THR A 73 20.37 -9.02 -20.73
N LEU A 74 20.66 -8.66 -19.48
CA LEU A 74 21.95 -8.13 -19.10
C LEU A 74 23.01 -9.25 -19.13
N PRO A 75 24.19 -9.02 -19.72
CA PRO A 75 25.28 -9.98 -19.68
C PRO A 75 25.77 -10.19 -18.23
N GLU A 76 26.22 -11.40 -17.91
CA GLU A 76 26.82 -11.69 -16.60
C GLU A 76 28.06 -10.81 -16.37
N GLY A 77 27.96 -9.82 -15.47
CA GLY A 77 29.11 -9.02 -15.03
C GLY A 77 28.92 -7.51 -14.86
N GLU A 78 27.73 -6.95 -15.14
CA GLU A 78 27.36 -5.56 -14.81
C GLU A 78 26.13 -5.48 -13.88
#